data_AF-A0A8S2HCA5-F1
#
_entry.id   AF-A0A8S2HCA5-F1
#
_cell.length_a   1.000
_cell.length_b   1.000
_cell.length_c   1.000
_cell.angle_alpha   90.00
_cell.angle_beta   90.00
_cell.angle_gamma   90.00
#
_symmetry.space_group_name_H-M   'P 1'
#
loop_
_entity.id
_entity.type
_entity.pdbx_description
1 polymer ?
#
loop_
_entity_poly.entity_id
_entity_poly.type
_entity_poly.pdbx_seq_one_letter_code
_entity_poly.pdbx_strand_id
1 'polypeptide(L)'
;MAASLNRNKPRECVLCQERNEKGRGVTICAGCSQIFCDTHYLEHRQMIYKQFDRLIQKHDLLIEQQAISQQHSNQSQDKQLSQLVQEIDEWQKEMIDATKNAAAKAKAKLRETLNKEHDQVTHTFKHITNDLRLKQSKRDYNEIDVEEWTQRLEELGEQLNQLQTSSSSKIQLKIDRSIDFANIINIRVIEHNKFISSTAHTMNEQLFKGGTLLDNHQHQLKLNEFCGKPRRTWNLIYKATRDGFDAKNFHGQRDGRNSTITLLQTQKDHYLFGGYTSVPWTSTGGRQQDATAFLFTLTNPHNHPVAKFNIEKTTQSCAVYHHKNYGPIFGTPNSTAYRRPHS
;
A
#
# COMPACT_ATOMS: atom_id res chain seq x y z
N MET A 1 -7.37 -45.62 38.34
CA MET A 1 -6.49 -46.70 38.81
C MET A 1 -6.40 -46.60 40.32
N ALA A 2 -6.98 -47.57 41.04
CA ALA A 2 -6.93 -47.63 42.50
C ALA A 2 -5.52 -48.03 42.94
N ALA A 3 -4.82 -47.14 43.65
CA ALA A 3 -3.51 -47.45 44.21
C ALA A 3 -3.67 -48.44 45.38
N SER A 4 -3.07 -49.62 45.24
CA SER A 4 -3.03 -50.63 46.30
C SER A 4 -2.24 -50.11 47.50
N LEU A 5 -2.92 -49.84 48.61
CA LEU A 5 -2.31 -49.39 49.86
C LEU A 5 -1.66 -50.59 50.57
N ASN A 6 -0.33 -50.57 50.63
CA ASN A 6 0.50 -51.50 51.38
C ASN A 6 0.22 -51.35 52.90
N ARG A 7 -0.23 -52.43 53.57
CA ARG A 7 -0.78 -52.39 54.95
C ARG A 7 0.28 -52.38 56.07
N ASN A 8 1.57 -52.39 55.76
CA ASN A 8 2.65 -52.59 56.75
C ASN A 8 3.71 -51.46 56.86
N LYS A 9 3.42 -50.23 56.41
CA LYS A 9 4.26 -49.05 56.72
C LYS A 9 3.55 -48.13 57.72
N PRO A 10 4.22 -47.62 58.77
CA PRO A 10 3.60 -46.71 59.70
C PRO A 10 3.15 -45.46 58.95
N ARG A 11 1.84 -45.18 58.99
CA ARG A 11 1.27 -43.94 58.44
C ARG A 11 1.62 -42.83 59.42
N GLU A 12 2.66 -42.10 59.12
CA GLU A 12 3.13 -40.98 59.93
C GLU A 12 2.74 -39.66 59.27
N CYS A 13 2.38 -38.68 60.08
CA CYS A 13 2.06 -37.35 59.61
C CYS A 13 3.33 -36.64 59.16
N VAL A 14 3.36 -36.12 57.93
CA VAL A 14 4.54 -35.44 57.34
C VAL A 14 5.01 -34.29 58.22
N LEU A 15 4.10 -33.44 58.71
CA LEU A 15 4.45 -32.33 59.59
C LEU A 15 4.88 -32.77 61.00
N CYS A 16 4.42 -33.94 61.48
CA CYS A 16 4.90 -34.47 62.76
C CYS A 16 6.31 -35.05 62.62
N GLN A 17 6.60 -35.73 61.50
CA GLN A 17 7.94 -36.19 61.19
C GLN A 17 8.92 -35.02 61.08
N GLU A 18 8.52 -33.94 60.41
CA GLU A 18 9.35 -32.73 60.28
C GLU A 18 9.57 -32.00 61.62
N ARG A 19 8.61 -32.06 62.54
CA ARG A 19 8.70 -31.43 63.87
C ARG A 19 9.28 -32.36 64.95
N ASN A 20 9.72 -33.57 64.61
CA ASN A 20 10.16 -34.62 65.56
C ASN A 20 9.10 -34.98 66.63
N GLU A 21 7.82 -34.92 66.26
CA GLU A 21 6.68 -35.25 67.12
C GLU A 21 6.09 -36.62 66.76
N LYS A 22 5.53 -37.32 67.75
CA LYS A 22 4.84 -38.60 67.50
C LYS A 22 3.39 -38.34 67.10
N GLY A 23 3.08 -38.40 65.81
CA GLY A 23 1.72 -38.26 65.29
C GLY A 23 1.38 -39.29 64.21
N ARG A 24 0.30 -40.04 64.43
CA ARG A 24 -0.22 -41.01 63.44
C ARG A 24 -0.98 -40.25 62.35
N GLY A 25 -0.65 -40.53 61.09
CA GLY A 25 -1.34 -40.01 59.92
C GLY A 25 -2.70 -40.67 59.74
N VAL A 26 -3.76 -39.85 59.77
CA VAL A 26 -5.17 -40.29 59.67
C VAL A 26 -5.73 -39.96 58.29
N THR A 27 -5.35 -38.80 57.74
CA THR A 27 -5.98 -38.22 56.55
C THR A 27 -4.95 -37.95 55.44
N ILE A 28 -5.32 -38.20 54.18
CA ILE A 28 -4.48 -37.93 53.01
C ILE A 28 -5.08 -36.76 52.23
N CYS A 29 -4.28 -35.75 51.93
CA CYS A 29 -4.73 -34.64 51.08
C CYS A 29 -4.70 -35.06 49.60
N ALA A 30 -5.84 -34.98 48.90
CA ALA A 30 -5.93 -35.35 47.49
C ALA A 30 -5.13 -34.43 46.55
N GLY A 31 -4.88 -33.18 46.96
CA GLY A 31 -4.15 -32.20 46.14
C GLY A 31 -2.63 -32.40 46.15
N CYS A 32 -2.03 -32.60 47.32
CA CYS A 32 -0.58 -32.76 47.46
C CYS A 32 -0.13 -34.21 47.73
N SER A 33 -1.08 -35.15 47.88
CA SER A 33 -0.86 -36.58 48.17
C SER A 33 -0.07 -36.87 49.45
N GLN A 34 0.02 -35.89 50.37
CA GLN A 34 0.70 -36.03 51.66
C GLN A 34 -0.25 -36.53 52.76
N ILE A 35 0.31 -37.21 53.76
CA ILE A 35 -0.42 -37.81 54.89
C ILE A 35 -0.27 -36.92 56.13
N PHE A 36 -1.39 -36.61 56.80
CA PHE A 36 -1.44 -35.71 57.96
C PHE A 36 -2.23 -36.34 59.12
N CYS A 37 -1.94 -35.92 60.36
CA CYS A 37 -2.87 -36.11 61.48
C CYS A 37 -3.97 -35.05 61.42
N ASP A 38 -5.06 -35.22 62.18
CA ASP A 38 -6.23 -34.34 62.05
C ASP A 38 -5.92 -32.86 62.35
N THR A 39 -5.08 -32.58 63.34
CA THR A 39 -4.62 -31.21 63.67
C THR A 39 -3.79 -30.61 62.54
N HIS A 40 -2.80 -31.35 62.03
CA HIS A 40 -1.92 -30.88 60.96
C HIS A 40 -2.60 -30.82 59.58
N TYR A 41 -3.67 -31.59 59.38
CA TYR A 41 -4.51 -31.48 58.19
C TYR A 41 -5.30 -30.16 58.18
N LEU A 42 -5.81 -29.73 59.35
CA LEU A 42 -6.45 -28.42 59.50
C LEU A 42 -5.45 -27.27 59.30
N GLU A 43 -4.23 -27.38 59.85
CA GLU A 43 -3.15 -26.41 59.58
C GLU A 43 -2.82 -26.31 58.08
N HIS A 44 -2.68 -27.46 57.41
CA HIS A 44 -2.42 -27.51 55.97
C HIS A 44 -3.53 -26.82 55.17
N ARG A 45 -4.80 -27.05 55.55
CA ARG A 45 -5.95 -26.41 54.90
C ARG A 45 -6.00 -24.91 55.16
N GLN A 46 -5.64 -24.45 56.37
CA GLN A 46 -5.50 -23.03 56.69
C GLN A 46 -4.38 -22.36 55.89
N MET A 47 -3.27 -23.07 55.60
CA MET A 47 -2.20 -22.55 54.73
C MET A 47 -2.70 -22.32 53.30
N ILE A 48 -3.54 -23.21 52.77
CA ILE A 48 -4.15 -23.06 51.44
C ILE A 48 -5.08 -21.84 51.41
N TYR A 49 -5.92 -21.64 52.44
CA TYR A 49 -6.75 -20.44 52.52
C TYR A 49 -5.91 -19.16 52.52
N LYS A 50 -4.84 -19.10 53.31
CA LYS A 50 -3.90 -17.96 53.30
C LYS A 50 -3.19 -17.77 51.95
N GLN A 51 -2.89 -18.84 51.22
CA GLN A 51 -2.32 -18.75 49.88
C GLN A 51 -3.34 -18.20 48.88
N PHE A 52 -4.61 -18.61 48.99
CA PHE A 52 -5.68 -18.14 48.13
C PHE A 52 -6.01 -16.66 48.40
N ASP A 53 -6.05 -16.24 49.66
CA ASP A 53 -6.26 -14.82 50.02
C ASP A 53 -5.13 -13.94 49.47
N ARG A 54 -3.88 -14.40 49.51
CA ARG A 54 -2.75 -13.70 48.87
C ARG A 54 -2.88 -13.62 47.35
N LEU A 55 -3.48 -14.63 46.72
CA LEU A 55 -3.75 -14.62 45.29
C LEU A 55 -4.82 -13.58 44.94
N ILE A 56 -5.89 -13.50 45.72
CA ILE A 56 -6.94 -12.48 45.58
C ILE A 56 -6.34 -11.08 45.75
N GLN A 57 -5.57 -10.84 46.81
CA GLN A 57 -4.91 -9.55 47.03
C GLN A 57 -3.99 -9.16 45.87
N LYS A 58 -3.22 -10.11 45.33
CA LYS A 58 -2.36 -9.86 44.17
C LYS A 58 -3.18 -9.54 42.92
N HIS A 59 -4.31 -10.21 42.72
CA HIS A 59 -5.21 -9.95 41.60
C HIS A 59 -5.80 -8.54 41.69
N ASP A 60 -6.27 -8.13 42.86
CA ASP A 60 -6.87 -6.82 43.05
C ASP A 60 -5.84 -5.69 42.84
N LEU A 61 -4.61 -5.88 43.30
CA LEU A 61 -3.50 -4.96 42.99
C LEU A 61 -3.18 -4.87 41.49
N LEU A 62 -3.30 -5.97 40.75
CA LEU A 62 -3.09 -5.97 39.30
C LEU A 62 -4.22 -5.25 38.56
N ILE A 63 -5.46 -5.35 39.06
CA ILE A 63 -6.59 -4.58 38.53
C ILE A 63 -6.35 -3.07 38.72
N GLU A 64 -5.92 -2.66 39.91
CA GLU A 64 -5.61 -1.25 40.19
C GLU A 64 -4.46 -0.74 39.32
N GLN A 65 -3.38 -1.52 39.17
CA GLN A 65 -2.27 -1.18 38.28
C GLN A 65 -2.70 -1.07 36.81
N GLN A 66 -3.61 -1.93 36.36
CA GLN A 66 -4.17 -1.84 35.02
C GLN A 66 -4.99 -0.55 34.83
N ALA A 67 -5.81 -0.17 35.81
CA ALA A 67 -6.61 1.05 35.76
C ALA A 67 -5.75 2.31 35.68
N ILE A 68 -4.69 2.39 36.51
CA ILE A 68 -3.72 3.51 36.50
C ILE A 68 -2.98 3.57 35.15
N SER A 69 -2.56 2.41 34.63
CA SER A 69 -1.87 2.33 33.34
C SER A 69 -2.76 2.78 32.17
N GLN A 70 -4.07 2.50 32.23
CA GLN A 70 -5.03 2.95 31.22
C GLN A 70 -5.23 4.47 31.25
N GLN A 71 -5.30 5.09 32.43
CA GLN A 71 -5.45 6.55 32.55
C GLN A 71 -4.23 7.30 32.00
N HIS A 72 -3.01 6.86 32.32
CA HIS A 72 -1.79 7.46 31.76
C HIS A 72 -1.64 7.22 30.25
N SER A 73 -2.07 6.05 29.75
CA SER A 73 -2.09 5.75 28.31
C SER A 73 -3.03 6.69 27.55
N ASN A 74 -4.25 6.90 28.06
CA ASN A 74 -5.25 7.73 27.37
C ASN A 74 -4.79 9.19 27.26
N GLN A 75 -4.20 9.76 28.32
CA GLN A 75 -3.70 11.14 28.30
C GLN A 75 -2.50 11.33 27.35
N SER A 76 -1.62 10.32 27.24
CA SER A 76 -0.52 10.32 26.27
C SER A 76 -1.00 10.11 24.83
N GLN A 77 -2.00 9.24 24.63
CA GLN A 77 -2.61 8.97 23.32
C GLN A 77 -3.39 10.17 22.80
N ASP A 78 -4.13 10.87 23.66
CA ASP A 78 -4.84 12.09 23.30
C ASP A 78 -3.86 13.21 22.90
N LYS A 79 -2.72 13.32 23.60
CA LYS A 79 -1.68 14.28 23.23
C LYS A 79 -1.03 13.94 21.88
N GLN A 80 -0.74 12.66 21.64
CA GLN A 80 -0.16 12.19 20.38
C GLN A 80 -1.16 12.31 19.22
N LEU A 81 -2.44 12.03 19.46
CA LEU A 81 -3.52 12.20 18.49
C LEU A 81 -3.68 13.68 18.13
N SER A 82 -3.67 14.58 19.12
CA SER A 82 -3.72 16.03 18.91
C SER A 82 -2.56 16.53 18.05
N GLN A 83 -1.35 16.04 18.28
CA GLN A 83 -0.17 16.40 17.49
C GLN A 83 -0.26 15.90 16.04
N LEU A 84 -0.69 14.65 15.83
CA LEU A 84 -0.87 14.10 14.48
C LEU A 84 -1.99 14.81 13.71
N VAL A 85 -3.07 15.22 14.39
CA VAL A 85 -4.14 16.02 13.79
C VAL A 85 -3.61 17.38 13.34
N GLN A 86 -2.77 18.04 14.16
CA GLN A 86 -2.15 19.31 13.79
C GLN A 86 -1.25 19.18 12.56
N GLU A 87 -0.45 18.12 12.44
CA GLU A 87 0.38 17.86 11.26
C GLU A 87 -0.46 17.66 9.99
N ILE A 88 -1.61 16.99 10.10
CA ILE A 88 -2.56 16.84 9.00
C ILE A 88 -3.16 18.20 8.60
N ASP A 89 -3.55 19.03 9.57
CA ASP A 89 -4.12 20.36 9.31
C ASP A 89 -3.10 21.31 8.65
N GLU A 90 -1.85 21.27 9.09
CA GLU A 90 -0.74 22.03 8.49
C GLU A 90 -0.50 21.58 7.05
N TRP A 91 -0.39 20.28 6.81
CA TRP A 91 -0.26 19.72 5.47
C TRP A 91 -1.44 20.09 4.56
N GLN A 92 -2.68 20.04 5.08
CA GLN A 92 -3.88 20.44 4.35
C GLN A 92 -3.78 21.91 3.91
N LYS A 93 -3.31 22.79 4.79
CA LYS A 93 -3.14 24.21 4.50
C LYS A 93 -2.09 24.41 3.40
N GLU A 94 -0.93 23.76 3.51
CA GLU A 94 0.12 23.82 2.49
C GLU A 94 -0.37 23.36 1.12
N MET A 95 -1.14 22.27 1.07
CA MET A 95 -1.72 21.75 -0.18
C MET A 95 -2.71 22.70 -0.83
N ILE A 96 -3.57 23.34 -0.03
CA ILE A 96 -4.51 24.36 -0.51
C ILE A 96 -3.74 25.54 -1.10
N ASP A 97 -2.70 26.01 -0.42
CA ASP A 97 -1.90 27.15 -0.86
C ASP A 97 -1.08 26.83 -2.11
N ALA A 98 -0.49 25.63 -2.19
CA ALA A 98 0.20 25.15 -3.39
C ALA A 98 -0.76 25.09 -4.59
N THR A 99 -1.99 24.61 -4.39
CA THR A 99 -3.02 24.54 -5.44
C THR A 99 -3.45 25.94 -5.91
N LYS A 100 -3.68 26.87 -4.97
CA LYS A 100 -3.99 28.28 -5.29
C LYS A 100 -2.85 28.93 -6.08
N ASN A 101 -1.61 28.71 -5.68
CA ASN A 101 -0.42 29.25 -6.34
C ASN A 101 -0.24 28.68 -7.75
N ALA A 102 -0.46 27.38 -7.94
CA ALA A 102 -0.43 26.75 -9.26
C ALA A 102 -1.51 27.33 -10.18
N ALA A 103 -2.74 27.51 -9.67
CA ALA A 103 -3.83 28.14 -10.42
C ALA A 103 -3.51 29.61 -10.77
N ALA A 104 -2.89 30.37 -9.86
CA ALA A 104 -2.46 31.74 -10.12
C ALA A 104 -1.39 31.80 -11.22
N LYS A 105 -0.39 30.92 -11.17
CA LYS A 105 0.64 30.80 -12.22
C LYS A 105 0.04 30.44 -13.58
N ALA A 106 -0.91 29.50 -13.61
CA ALA A 106 -1.60 29.12 -14.84
C ALA A 106 -2.41 30.30 -15.42
N LYS A 107 -3.14 31.05 -14.59
CA LYS A 107 -3.87 32.27 -14.99
C LYS A 107 -2.93 33.35 -15.52
N ALA A 108 -1.78 33.55 -14.88
CA ALA A 108 -0.77 34.52 -15.33
C ALA A 108 -0.20 34.15 -16.71
N LYS A 109 0.19 32.89 -16.89
CA LYS A 109 0.70 32.37 -18.16
C LYS A 109 -0.34 32.46 -19.29
N LEU A 110 -1.61 32.21 -18.97
CA LEU A 110 -2.71 32.37 -19.92
C LEU A 110 -2.87 33.82 -20.36
N ARG A 111 -2.83 34.78 -19.42
CA ARG A 111 -2.89 36.21 -19.73
C ARG A 111 -1.70 36.68 -20.57
N GLU A 112 -0.50 36.23 -20.23
CA GLU A 112 0.72 36.52 -21.01
C GLU A 112 0.57 36.03 -22.45
N THR A 113 0.10 34.80 -22.64
CA THR A 113 -0.10 34.21 -23.98
C THR A 113 -1.14 34.99 -24.78
N LEU A 114 -2.24 35.41 -24.14
CA LEU A 114 -3.28 36.22 -24.77
C LEU A 114 -2.78 37.63 -25.14
N ASN A 115 -1.98 38.25 -24.28
CA ASN A 115 -1.51 39.62 -24.49
C ASN A 115 -0.33 39.71 -25.45
N LYS A 116 0.48 38.65 -25.60
CA LYS A 116 1.69 38.64 -26.43
C LYS A 116 1.43 39.05 -27.88
N GLU A 117 0.33 38.58 -28.49
CA GLU A 117 -0.04 38.96 -29.87
C GLU A 117 -0.43 40.44 -29.95
N HIS A 118 -1.17 40.94 -28.95
CA HIS A 118 -1.54 42.36 -28.85
C HIS A 118 -0.34 43.28 -28.62
N ASP A 119 0.60 42.86 -27.77
CA ASP A 119 1.83 43.59 -27.47
C ASP A 119 2.76 43.65 -28.69
N GLN A 120 2.81 42.59 -29.49
CA GLN A 120 3.61 42.53 -30.72
C GLN A 120 3.09 43.50 -31.79
N VAL A 121 1.77 43.55 -32.01
CA VAL A 121 1.17 44.52 -32.94
C VAL A 121 1.37 45.95 -32.42
N THR A 122 1.18 46.18 -31.11
CA THR A 122 1.40 47.49 -30.48
C THR A 122 2.85 47.97 -30.60
N HIS A 123 3.82 47.07 -30.43
CA HIS A 123 5.24 47.39 -30.60
C HIS A 123 5.56 47.76 -32.05
N THR A 124 5.03 47.00 -33.01
CA THR A 124 5.23 47.28 -34.44
C THR A 124 4.63 48.64 -34.82
N PHE A 125 3.46 48.99 -34.29
CA PHE A 125 2.83 50.30 -34.48
C PHE A 125 3.72 51.44 -33.96
N LYS A 126 4.29 51.29 -32.75
CA LYS A 126 5.21 52.29 -32.18
C LYS A 126 6.48 52.44 -33.00
N HIS A 127 7.06 51.33 -33.45
CA HIS A 127 8.26 51.33 -34.29
C HIS A 127 8.02 52.11 -35.59
N ILE A 128 6.93 51.78 -36.31
CA ILE A 128 6.55 52.47 -37.54
C ILE A 128 6.28 53.95 -37.30
N THR A 129 5.57 54.29 -36.23
CA THR A 129 5.30 55.68 -35.85
C THR A 129 6.59 56.47 -35.63
N ASN A 130 7.57 55.88 -34.96
CA ASN A 130 8.84 56.54 -34.66
C ASN A 130 9.69 56.76 -35.93
N ASP A 131 9.78 55.75 -36.78
CA ASP A 131 10.53 55.85 -38.04
C ASP A 131 9.90 56.88 -39.00
N LEU A 132 8.57 56.89 -39.12
CA LEU A 132 7.85 57.89 -39.91
C LEU A 132 8.14 59.31 -39.40
N ARG A 133 8.08 59.53 -38.09
CA ARG A 133 8.41 60.83 -37.46
C ARG A 133 9.88 61.21 -37.69
N LEU A 134 10.79 60.24 -37.62
CA LEU A 134 12.22 60.47 -37.83
C LEU A 134 12.49 60.89 -39.28
N LYS A 135 11.98 60.16 -40.26
CA LYS A 135 12.12 60.51 -41.69
C LYS A 135 11.42 61.83 -42.02
N GLN A 136 10.26 62.11 -41.42
CA GLN A 136 9.56 63.38 -41.55
C GLN A 136 10.41 64.55 -41.02
N SER A 137 11.05 64.39 -39.86
CA SER A 137 11.91 65.42 -39.26
C SER A 137 13.16 65.72 -40.08
N LYS A 138 13.71 64.69 -40.74
CA LYS A 138 14.91 64.80 -41.59
C LYS A 138 14.60 65.16 -43.05
N ARG A 139 13.32 65.19 -43.45
CA ARG A 139 12.86 65.30 -44.85
C ARG A 139 13.53 64.30 -45.79
N ASP A 140 13.82 63.11 -45.28
CA ASP A 140 14.61 62.07 -45.94
C ASP A 140 13.70 60.92 -46.38
N TYR A 141 12.82 61.22 -47.34
CA TYR A 141 11.88 60.26 -47.92
C TYR A 141 11.65 60.54 -49.40
N ASN A 142 11.42 59.47 -50.17
CA ASN A 142 11.07 59.52 -51.59
C ASN A 142 9.78 58.72 -51.86
N GLU A 143 9.37 58.65 -53.13
CA GLU A 143 8.14 57.97 -53.58
C GLU A 143 8.16 56.46 -53.24
N ILE A 144 9.33 55.82 -53.32
CA ILE A 144 9.52 54.40 -52.97
C ILE A 144 9.33 54.16 -51.47
N ASP A 145 9.88 55.04 -50.63
CA ASP A 145 9.68 54.97 -49.18
C ASP A 145 8.18 55.08 -48.87
N VAL A 146 7.48 56.07 -49.43
CA VAL A 146 6.05 56.30 -49.16
C VAL A 146 5.21 55.07 -49.54
N GLU A 147 5.52 54.43 -50.66
CA GLU A 147 4.84 53.21 -51.10
C GLU A 147 5.13 52.01 -50.16
N GLU A 148 6.38 51.84 -49.72
CA GLU A 148 6.76 50.82 -48.73
C GLU A 148 6.05 51.00 -47.38
N TRP A 149 5.96 52.24 -46.88
CA TRP A 149 5.24 52.53 -45.63
C TRP A 149 3.74 52.32 -45.77
N THR A 150 3.16 52.61 -46.95
CA THR A 150 1.74 52.37 -47.25
C THR A 150 1.44 50.87 -47.23
N GLN A 151 2.24 50.06 -47.91
CA GLN A 151 2.09 48.61 -47.91
C GLN A 151 2.22 48.02 -46.49
N ARG A 152 3.22 48.47 -45.71
CA ARG A 152 3.38 48.01 -44.31
C ARG A 152 2.20 48.37 -43.41
N LEU A 153 1.57 49.53 -43.62
CA LEU A 153 0.37 49.93 -42.88
C LEU A 153 -0.86 49.10 -43.27
N GLU A 154 -1.01 48.75 -44.55
CA GLU A 154 -2.07 47.85 -45.03
C GLU A 154 -1.92 46.44 -44.46
N GLU A 155 -0.71 45.85 -44.52
CA GLU A 155 -0.41 44.53 -43.96
C GLU A 155 -0.68 44.47 -42.44
N LEU A 156 -0.34 45.53 -41.70
CA LEU A 156 -0.67 45.65 -40.29
C LEU A 156 -2.16 45.79 -40.02
N GLY A 157 -2.88 46.51 -40.89
CA GLY A 157 -4.34 46.62 -40.84
C GLY A 157 -5.02 45.25 -41.00
N GLU A 158 -4.50 44.41 -41.91
CA GLU A 158 -4.98 43.03 -42.08
C GLU A 158 -4.70 42.15 -40.86
N GLN A 159 -3.50 42.25 -40.27
CA GLN A 159 -3.17 41.52 -39.03
C GLN A 159 -4.12 41.89 -37.89
N LEU A 160 -4.53 43.16 -37.80
CA LEU A 160 -5.46 43.66 -36.78
C LEU A 160 -6.89 43.11 -36.99
N ASN A 161 -7.37 43.08 -38.23
CA ASN A 161 -8.64 42.45 -38.59
C ASN A 161 -8.64 40.93 -38.35
N GLN A 162 -7.52 40.25 -38.59
CA GLN A 162 -7.36 38.82 -38.30
C GLN A 162 -7.39 38.53 -36.80
N LEU A 163 -6.79 39.38 -35.96
CA LEU A 163 -6.86 39.24 -34.49
C LEU A 163 -8.29 39.44 -33.97
N GLN A 164 -9.03 40.41 -34.49
CA GLN A 164 -10.44 40.64 -34.11
C GLN A 164 -11.36 39.48 -34.51
N THR A 165 -11.10 38.84 -35.66
CA THR A 165 -11.91 37.71 -36.16
C THR A 165 -11.48 36.35 -35.58
N SER A 166 -10.22 36.19 -35.15
CA SER A 166 -9.67 34.92 -34.63
C SER A 166 -9.74 34.76 -33.11
N SER A 167 -10.14 35.80 -32.37
CA SER A 167 -10.03 35.86 -30.90
C SER A 167 -10.89 34.84 -30.11
N SER A 168 -11.83 34.11 -30.73
CA SER A 168 -12.71 33.20 -29.99
C SER A 168 -12.31 31.71 -29.96
N SER A 169 -11.35 31.25 -30.78
CA SER A 169 -11.32 29.81 -31.12
C SER A 169 -10.07 29.00 -30.79
N LYS A 170 -8.95 29.59 -30.34
CA LYS A 170 -7.64 28.88 -30.34
C LYS A 170 -7.16 28.28 -29.01
N ILE A 171 -7.71 28.65 -27.85
CA ILE A 171 -7.20 28.16 -26.56
C ILE A 171 -8.14 27.11 -25.96
N GLN A 172 -7.72 25.84 -25.99
CA GLN A 172 -8.40 24.74 -25.29
C GLN A 172 -7.75 24.50 -23.92
N LEU A 173 -8.52 24.70 -22.84
CA LEU A 173 -8.08 24.47 -21.47
C LEU A 173 -8.39 23.02 -21.06
N LYS A 174 -7.36 22.18 -20.88
CA LYS A 174 -7.51 20.84 -20.30
C LYS A 174 -7.11 20.87 -18.83
N ILE A 175 -8.11 20.80 -17.93
CA ILE A 175 -7.90 20.59 -16.50
C ILE A 175 -8.13 19.11 -16.21
N ASP A 176 -7.09 18.41 -15.82
CA ASP A 176 -7.21 17.07 -15.25
C ASP A 176 -7.82 17.19 -13.84
N ARG A 177 -8.90 16.46 -13.58
CA ARG A 177 -9.65 16.47 -12.30
C ARG A 177 -9.47 15.18 -11.51
N SER A 178 -8.59 14.27 -11.95
CA SER A 178 -8.43 12.93 -11.40
C SER A 178 -7.49 12.89 -10.19
N ILE A 179 -7.83 13.57 -9.11
CA ILE A 179 -7.18 13.36 -7.81
C ILE A 179 -8.14 12.57 -6.93
N ASP A 180 -7.75 11.36 -6.55
CA ASP A 180 -8.47 10.55 -5.57
C ASP A 180 -8.20 11.08 -4.16
N PHE A 181 -9.10 11.94 -3.68
CA PHE A 181 -9.00 12.59 -2.38
C PHE A 181 -9.11 11.60 -1.20
N ALA A 182 -9.61 10.37 -1.42
CA ALA A 182 -9.84 9.42 -0.34
C ALA A 182 -8.55 8.73 0.15
N ASN A 183 -7.49 8.71 -0.65
CA ASN A 183 -6.28 7.90 -0.38
C ASN A 183 -5.00 8.72 -0.13
N ILE A 184 -5.10 10.05 0.02
CA ILE A 184 -3.92 10.91 0.17
C ILE A 184 -3.28 10.76 1.56
N ILE A 185 -4.08 10.52 2.60
CA ILE A 185 -3.60 10.31 3.98
C ILE A 185 -3.81 8.84 4.36
N ASN A 186 -2.72 8.12 4.59
CA ASN A 186 -2.75 6.74 5.07
C ASN A 186 -2.36 6.69 6.55
N ILE A 187 -3.34 6.61 7.45
CA ILE A 187 -3.09 6.44 8.89
C ILE A 187 -2.80 4.95 9.16
N ARG A 188 -1.57 4.63 9.57
CA ARG A 188 -1.20 3.28 10.04
C ARG A 188 -1.17 3.28 11.57
N VAL A 189 -2.11 2.58 12.20
CA VAL A 189 -2.05 2.28 13.64
C VAL A 189 -1.00 1.19 13.85
N ILE A 190 0.09 1.52 14.55
CA ILE A 190 1.07 0.53 15.00
C ILE A 190 0.58 0.02 16.36
N GLU A 191 -0.09 -1.13 16.38
CA GLU A 191 -0.50 -1.76 17.63
C GLU A 191 0.76 -2.08 18.46
N HIS A 192 0.91 -1.45 19.63
CA HIS A 192 1.86 -1.89 20.63
C HIS A 192 1.32 -3.17 21.27
N ASN A 193 1.84 -4.31 20.78
CA ASN A 193 1.56 -5.67 21.22
C ASN A 193 1.37 -5.81 22.75
N LYS A 194 0.18 -6.24 23.16
CA LYS A 194 0.00 -7.01 24.41
C LYS A 194 0.29 -8.50 24.11
N PHE A 195 1.42 -8.99 24.63
CA PHE A 195 1.66 -10.33 25.25
C PHE A 195 0.57 -11.41 24.99
N ILE A 196 0.77 -12.63 24.48
CA ILE A 196 1.90 -13.48 24.05
C ILE A 196 1.31 -14.47 23.03
N SER A 197 1.93 -14.64 21.85
CA SER A 197 2.20 -15.98 21.33
C SER A 197 3.39 -15.89 20.38
N SER A 198 4.35 -16.77 20.59
CA SER A 198 5.65 -16.83 19.91
C SER A 198 5.54 -16.68 18.39
N THR A 199 6.04 -15.57 17.82
CA THR A 199 6.56 -15.42 16.44
C THR A 199 6.80 -13.93 16.08
N ALA A 200 7.36 -13.14 17.01
CA ALA A 200 7.85 -11.80 16.69
C ALA A 200 9.26 -11.87 16.09
N HIS A 201 9.33 -12.37 14.86
CA HIS A 201 10.43 -12.03 13.96
C HIS A 201 9.84 -11.23 12.80
N THR A 202 10.47 -10.09 12.54
CA THR A 202 10.50 -9.36 11.26
C THR A 202 9.33 -8.41 10.92
N MET A 203 9.40 -7.15 11.40
CA MET A 203 8.73 -5.98 10.79
C MET A 203 9.61 -5.30 9.70
N ASN A 204 10.49 -6.08 9.06
CA ASN A 204 11.30 -5.67 7.91
C ASN A 204 11.51 -6.84 6.95
N GLU A 205 10.47 -7.65 6.73
CA GLU A 205 10.58 -8.79 5.82
C GLU A 205 10.18 -8.36 4.42
N GLN A 206 11.17 -8.28 3.52
CA GLN A 206 10.91 -8.16 2.10
C GLN A 206 10.07 -9.37 1.66
N LEU A 207 8.79 -9.13 1.36
CA LEU A 207 7.82 -10.18 1.01
C LEU A 207 8.13 -10.77 -0.36
N PHE A 208 8.77 -10.00 -1.25
CA PHE A 208 9.21 -10.45 -2.57
C PHE A 208 10.72 -10.29 -2.72
N LYS A 209 11.46 -11.37 -2.47
CA LYS A 209 12.93 -11.38 -2.36
C LYS A 209 13.56 -11.52 -3.75
N GLY A 210 14.58 -10.70 -4.03
CA GLY A 210 15.45 -10.81 -5.23
C GLY A 210 14.93 -10.16 -6.51
N GLY A 211 13.68 -9.71 -6.55
CA GLY A 211 13.11 -8.92 -7.66
C GLY A 211 13.44 -7.43 -7.54
N THR A 212 13.40 -6.70 -8.66
CA THR A 212 13.63 -5.22 -8.70
C THR A 212 12.40 -4.44 -9.19
N LEU A 213 11.29 -5.12 -9.46
CA LEU A 213 10.08 -4.50 -10.04
C LEU A 213 9.02 -4.19 -8.98
N LEU A 214 9.20 -4.67 -7.74
CA LEU A 214 8.18 -4.65 -6.71
C LEU A 214 8.75 -4.10 -5.39
N ASP A 215 9.43 -2.96 -5.47
CA ASP A 215 10.09 -2.34 -4.32
C ASP A 215 9.09 -1.64 -3.39
N ASN A 216 7.92 -1.26 -3.92
CA ASN A 216 6.84 -0.65 -3.13
C ASN A 216 6.18 -1.70 -2.21
N HIS A 217 6.37 -1.54 -0.90
CA HIS A 217 5.80 -2.41 0.14
C HIS A 217 4.26 -2.50 0.10
N GLN A 218 3.56 -1.43 -0.29
CA GLN A 218 2.09 -1.46 -0.43
C GLN A 218 1.65 -2.36 -1.59
N HIS A 219 2.36 -2.34 -2.71
CA HIS A 219 2.08 -3.27 -3.81
C HIS A 219 2.34 -4.72 -3.40
N GLN A 220 3.39 -4.98 -2.61
CA GLN A 220 3.67 -6.31 -2.07
C GLN A 220 2.54 -6.80 -1.15
N LEU A 221 2.07 -5.96 -0.23
CA LEU A 221 0.95 -6.28 0.65
C LEU A 221 -0.34 -6.54 -0.14
N LYS A 222 -0.65 -5.69 -1.13
CA LYS A 222 -1.87 -5.84 -1.95
C LYS A 222 -1.86 -7.12 -2.78
N LEU A 223 -0.73 -7.50 -3.37
CA LEU A 223 -0.60 -8.78 -4.07
C LEU A 223 -0.79 -9.97 -3.14
N ASN A 224 -0.25 -9.90 -1.92
CA ASN A 224 -0.45 -10.93 -0.92
C ASN A 224 -1.90 -11.02 -0.43
N GLU A 225 -2.58 -9.88 -0.28
CA GLU A 225 -4.01 -9.79 -0.01
C GLU A 225 -4.82 -10.45 -1.13
N PHE A 226 -4.49 -10.18 -2.40
CA PHE A 226 -5.14 -10.83 -3.55
C PHE A 226 -4.96 -12.35 -3.55
N CYS A 227 -3.82 -12.84 -3.05
CA CYS A 227 -3.55 -14.28 -2.87
C CYS A 227 -4.20 -14.87 -1.60
N GLY A 228 -4.86 -14.07 -0.77
CA GLY A 228 -5.45 -14.50 0.51
C GLY A 228 -4.41 -14.85 1.59
N LYS A 229 -3.15 -14.43 1.43
CA LYS A 229 -2.05 -14.74 2.37
C LYS A 229 -1.17 -13.51 2.60
N PRO A 230 -1.56 -12.60 3.53
CA PRO A 230 -0.96 -11.27 3.69
C PRO A 230 0.56 -11.28 3.99
N ARG A 231 1.05 -12.34 4.65
CA ARG A 231 2.46 -12.49 5.04
C ARG A 231 3.22 -13.56 4.25
N ARG A 232 2.72 -13.98 3.08
CA ARG A 232 3.45 -14.94 2.24
C ARG A 232 4.73 -14.28 1.70
N THR A 233 5.84 -14.99 1.80
CA THR A 233 7.08 -14.61 1.12
C THR A 233 7.19 -15.30 -0.23
N TRP A 234 7.75 -14.58 -1.19
CA TRP A 234 7.98 -14.97 -2.56
C TRP A 234 9.46 -14.81 -2.86
N ASN A 235 10.02 -15.77 -3.57
CA ASN A 235 11.39 -15.67 -4.05
C ASN A 235 11.36 -15.41 -5.55
N LEU A 236 12.26 -14.54 -6.02
CA LEU A 236 12.46 -14.34 -7.44
C LEU A 236 12.94 -15.65 -8.05
N ILE A 237 12.04 -16.27 -8.77
CA ILE A 237 12.31 -17.46 -9.53
C ILE A 237 12.36 -17.14 -11.00
N TYR A 238 12.57 -15.95 -11.56
CA TYR A 238 12.85 -15.75 -13.02
C TYR A 238 12.87 -14.26 -13.29
N LYS A 239 13.85 -13.80 -14.06
CA LYS A 239 13.89 -12.41 -14.52
C LYS A 239 14.40 -12.38 -15.95
N ALA A 240 13.58 -11.94 -16.89
CA ALA A 240 13.94 -11.95 -18.31
C ALA A 240 15.25 -11.20 -18.62
N THR A 241 15.54 -10.11 -17.90
CA THR A 241 16.81 -9.37 -18.07
C THR A 241 18.05 -10.11 -17.54
N ARG A 242 17.88 -11.15 -16.71
CA ARG A 242 18.95 -12.01 -16.17
C ARG A 242 19.02 -13.34 -16.91
N ASP A 243 17.85 -13.94 -17.16
CA ASP A 243 17.68 -15.31 -17.65
C ASP A 243 17.40 -15.37 -19.16
N GLY A 244 17.25 -14.22 -19.83
CA GLY A 244 16.87 -14.08 -21.24
C GLY A 244 15.36 -14.00 -21.45
N PHE A 245 14.92 -13.51 -22.61
CA PHE A 245 13.50 -13.27 -22.91
C PHE A 245 12.79 -14.43 -23.62
N ASP A 246 13.53 -15.48 -24.00
CA ASP A 246 12.97 -16.60 -24.77
C ASP A 246 12.09 -17.51 -23.91
N ALA A 247 11.00 -18.02 -24.50
CA ALA A 247 10.10 -18.98 -23.86
C ALA A 247 10.82 -20.24 -23.34
N LYS A 248 11.86 -20.69 -24.07
CA LYS A 248 12.70 -21.81 -23.64
C LYS A 248 13.41 -21.54 -22.31
N ASN A 249 13.83 -20.30 -22.06
CA ASN A 249 14.50 -19.92 -20.82
C ASN A 249 13.52 -19.86 -19.65
N PHE A 250 12.28 -19.43 -19.92
CA PHE A 250 11.19 -19.50 -18.96
C PHE A 250 10.87 -20.96 -18.60
N HIS A 251 10.60 -21.83 -19.58
CA HIS A 251 10.21 -23.21 -19.29
C HIS A 251 11.35 -24.07 -18.73
N GLY A 252 12.58 -23.88 -19.22
CA GLY A 252 13.75 -24.65 -18.80
C GLY A 252 14.14 -24.47 -17.33
N GLN A 253 13.70 -23.38 -16.67
CA GLN A 253 14.01 -23.15 -15.26
C GLN A 253 12.81 -23.34 -14.29
N ARG A 254 11.57 -23.46 -14.81
CA ARG A 254 10.35 -23.13 -14.02
C ARG A 254 9.23 -24.16 -14.02
N ASP A 255 9.27 -25.13 -14.91
CA ASP A 255 8.27 -26.19 -14.89
C ASP A 255 8.28 -26.94 -13.55
N GLY A 256 7.09 -27.27 -13.02
CA GLY A 256 6.92 -28.02 -11.77
C GLY A 256 7.01 -27.20 -10.48
N ARG A 257 7.17 -25.87 -10.54
CA ARG A 257 7.11 -25.01 -9.34
C ARG A 257 5.66 -24.68 -8.98
N ASN A 258 5.36 -24.71 -7.69
CA ASN A 258 4.05 -24.33 -7.13
C ASN A 258 3.65 -22.89 -7.52
N SER A 259 2.50 -22.44 -7.03
CA SER A 259 1.88 -21.15 -7.32
C SER A 259 2.86 -20.01 -7.63
N THR A 260 2.66 -19.33 -8.76
CA THR A 260 3.57 -18.29 -9.28
C THR A 260 2.85 -16.96 -9.49
N ILE A 261 3.59 -15.87 -9.30
CA ILE A 261 3.19 -14.52 -9.71
C ILE A 261 4.11 -14.11 -10.86
N THR A 262 3.52 -13.79 -12.00
CA THR A 262 4.21 -13.18 -13.13
C THR A 262 4.00 -11.66 -13.05
N LEU A 263 5.10 -10.91 -13.08
CA LEU A 263 5.07 -9.44 -13.06
C LEU A 263 5.73 -8.91 -14.34
N LEU A 264 5.04 -8.00 -15.02
CA LEU A 264 5.43 -7.36 -16.26
C LEU A 264 5.55 -5.86 -16.03
N GLN A 265 6.54 -5.24 -16.66
CA GLN A 265 6.72 -3.79 -16.68
C GLN A 265 6.80 -3.30 -18.12
N THR A 266 6.01 -2.28 -18.49
CA THR A 266 6.15 -1.65 -19.81
C THR A 266 7.44 -0.85 -19.90
N GLN A 267 8.10 -0.85 -21.07
CA GLN A 267 9.37 -0.14 -21.25
C GLN A 267 9.25 1.39 -21.17
N LYS A 268 8.20 1.97 -21.77
CA LYS A 268 8.07 3.42 -21.91
C LYS A 268 7.59 4.11 -20.64
N ASP A 269 6.50 3.61 -20.07
CA ASP A 269 5.75 4.29 -19.01
C ASP A 269 5.81 3.54 -17.67
N HIS A 270 6.61 2.47 -17.59
CA HIS A 270 6.86 1.67 -16.38
C HIS A 270 5.60 1.11 -15.67
N TYR A 271 4.49 0.90 -16.39
CA TYR A 271 3.28 0.30 -15.84
C TYR A 271 3.51 -1.15 -15.42
N LEU A 272 3.04 -1.49 -14.23
CA LEU A 272 3.20 -2.78 -13.57
C LEU A 272 1.87 -3.53 -13.54
N PHE A 273 1.87 -4.73 -14.12
CA PHE A 273 0.70 -5.60 -14.19
C PHE A 273 1.16 -7.04 -14.35
N GLY A 274 0.22 -7.99 -14.29
CA GLY A 274 0.59 -9.39 -14.42
C GLY A 274 -0.52 -10.35 -14.06
N GLY A 275 -0.12 -11.57 -13.72
CA GLY A 275 -1.04 -12.66 -13.41
C GLY A 275 -0.50 -13.59 -12.34
N TYR A 276 -1.43 -14.17 -11.59
CA TYR A 276 -1.18 -15.22 -10.61
C TYR A 276 -1.81 -16.52 -11.10
N THR A 277 -1.10 -17.62 -10.88
CA THR A 277 -1.67 -18.97 -11.01
C THR A 277 -1.21 -19.82 -9.85
N SER A 278 -2.11 -20.68 -9.35
CA SER A 278 -1.81 -21.70 -8.35
C SER A 278 -1.23 -22.97 -8.96
N VAL A 279 -1.45 -23.22 -10.26
CA VAL A 279 -1.00 -24.43 -10.93
C VAL A 279 0.45 -24.30 -11.42
N PRO A 280 1.24 -25.38 -11.34
CA PRO A 280 2.62 -25.37 -11.81
C PRO A 280 2.68 -25.34 -13.33
N TRP A 281 3.52 -24.47 -13.90
CA TRP A 281 3.77 -24.43 -15.34
C TRP A 281 4.29 -25.78 -15.86
N THR A 282 3.89 -26.13 -17.09
CA THR A 282 4.34 -27.32 -17.80
C THR A 282 4.65 -26.97 -19.26
N SER A 283 5.45 -27.82 -19.90
CA SER A 283 5.80 -27.73 -21.32
C SER A 283 4.94 -28.64 -22.22
N THR A 284 3.88 -29.22 -21.68
CA THR A 284 3.10 -30.30 -22.31
C THR A 284 2.23 -29.84 -23.48
N GLY A 285 1.94 -28.54 -23.60
CA GLY A 285 0.95 -28.06 -24.56
C GLY A 285 -0.46 -28.21 -23.99
N GLY A 286 -1.22 -27.12 -23.94
CA GLY A 286 -2.64 -27.18 -23.58
C GLY A 286 -3.07 -26.17 -22.53
N ARG A 287 -4.38 -26.10 -22.33
CA ARG A 287 -5.02 -25.25 -21.35
C ARG A 287 -5.07 -25.96 -20.00
N GLN A 288 -4.84 -25.23 -18.93
CA GLN A 288 -4.92 -25.76 -17.57
C GLN A 288 -6.02 -25.09 -16.79
N GLN A 289 -6.64 -25.90 -15.94
CA GLN A 289 -7.68 -25.46 -15.04
C GLN A 289 -7.08 -24.81 -13.79
N ASP A 290 -7.48 -23.58 -13.49
CA ASP A 290 -7.12 -22.93 -12.22
C ASP A 290 -8.25 -21.98 -11.78
N ALA A 291 -9.00 -22.40 -10.77
CA ALA A 291 -10.10 -21.62 -10.21
C ALA A 291 -9.65 -20.39 -9.40
N THR A 292 -8.36 -20.34 -9.05
CA THR A 292 -7.78 -19.25 -8.24
C THR A 292 -6.92 -18.30 -9.07
N ALA A 293 -6.78 -18.55 -10.37
CA ALA A 293 -6.04 -17.67 -11.25
C ALA A 293 -6.68 -16.29 -11.31
N PHE A 294 -5.84 -15.27 -11.38
CA PHE A 294 -6.30 -13.90 -11.55
C PHE A 294 -5.27 -13.07 -12.30
N LEU A 295 -5.74 -12.06 -13.00
CA LEU A 295 -4.91 -10.97 -13.49
C LEU A 295 -4.93 -9.81 -12.50
N PHE A 296 -3.91 -8.97 -12.54
CA PHE A 296 -3.89 -7.76 -11.75
C PHE A 296 -3.19 -6.62 -12.48
N THR A 297 -3.54 -5.40 -12.09
CA THR A 297 -2.77 -4.20 -12.41
C THR A 297 -2.39 -3.50 -11.12
N LEU A 298 -1.13 -3.07 -11.03
CA LEU A 298 -0.61 -2.24 -9.94
C LEU A 298 -0.54 -0.78 -10.36
N THR A 299 -0.07 -0.53 -11.59
CA THR A 299 -0.09 0.80 -12.22
C THR A 299 -0.53 0.66 -13.68
N ASN A 300 -1.21 1.68 -14.22
CA ASN A 300 -1.81 1.63 -15.56
C ASN A 300 -1.94 3.04 -16.17
N PRO A 301 -2.14 3.16 -17.50
CA PRO A 301 -2.24 4.44 -18.22
C PRO A 301 -3.39 5.35 -17.79
N HIS A 302 -4.40 4.80 -17.14
CA HIS A 302 -5.61 5.52 -16.73
C HIS A 302 -5.60 5.87 -15.24
N ASN A 303 -4.48 5.65 -14.55
CA ASN A 303 -4.34 5.85 -13.10
C ASN A 303 -5.44 5.17 -12.26
N HIS A 304 -6.02 4.07 -12.76
CA HIS A 304 -6.98 3.30 -11.98
C HIS A 304 -6.30 2.69 -10.74
N PRO A 305 -7.02 2.55 -9.61
CA PRO A 305 -6.51 1.86 -8.43
C PRO A 305 -6.01 0.45 -8.75
N VAL A 306 -5.14 -0.07 -7.87
CA VAL A 306 -4.72 -1.48 -7.89
C VAL A 306 -5.94 -2.40 -7.98
N ALA A 307 -6.01 -3.19 -9.04
CA ALA A 307 -7.20 -3.99 -9.34
C ALA A 307 -6.84 -5.45 -9.58
N LYS A 308 -7.75 -6.33 -9.14
CA LYS A 308 -7.71 -7.78 -9.32
C LYS A 308 -8.84 -8.21 -10.24
N PHE A 309 -8.53 -9.00 -11.24
CA PHE A 309 -9.49 -9.56 -12.19
C PHE A 309 -9.51 -11.07 -12.00
N ASN A 310 -10.57 -11.60 -11.38
CA ASN A 310 -10.70 -13.02 -11.11
C ASN A 310 -11.10 -13.78 -12.38
N ILE A 311 -10.63 -15.02 -12.51
CA ILE A 311 -11.10 -15.92 -13.56
C ILE A 311 -12.61 -16.19 -13.42
N GLU A 312 -13.33 -16.14 -14.53
CA GLU A 312 -14.76 -16.46 -14.59
C GLU A 312 -14.97 -17.96 -14.40
N LYS A 313 -15.99 -18.33 -13.61
CA LYS A 313 -16.31 -19.73 -13.28
C LYS A 313 -16.42 -20.62 -14.52
N THR A 314 -17.01 -20.10 -15.59
CA THR A 314 -17.23 -20.83 -16.85
C THR A 314 -15.96 -21.06 -17.68
N THR A 315 -14.88 -20.34 -17.38
CA THR A 315 -13.62 -20.36 -18.15
C THR A 315 -12.43 -20.87 -17.35
N GLN A 316 -12.66 -21.37 -16.13
CA GLN A 316 -11.60 -21.85 -15.24
C GLN A 316 -10.75 -22.95 -15.86
N SER A 317 -11.32 -23.81 -16.70
CA SER A 317 -10.61 -24.87 -17.45
C SER A 317 -9.58 -24.33 -18.45
N CYS A 318 -9.63 -23.03 -18.73
CA CYS A 318 -8.79 -22.33 -19.68
C CYS A 318 -8.04 -21.16 -19.02
N ALA A 319 -7.77 -21.26 -17.72
CA ALA A 319 -7.19 -20.17 -16.93
C ALA A 319 -5.77 -19.82 -17.34
N VAL A 320 -4.94 -20.81 -17.68
CA VAL A 320 -3.58 -20.61 -18.19
C VAL A 320 -3.27 -21.56 -19.33
N TYR A 321 -2.35 -21.17 -20.22
CA TYR A 321 -1.93 -21.99 -21.34
C TYR A 321 -0.44 -22.34 -21.25
N HIS A 322 -0.15 -23.63 -21.28
CA HIS A 322 1.16 -24.22 -21.02
C HIS A 322 1.72 -24.72 -22.34
N HIS A 323 2.72 -24.05 -22.91
CA HIS A 323 3.32 -24.48 -24.16
C HIS A 323 4.77 -24.03 -24.26
N LYS A 324 5.67 -24.97 -24.52
CA LYS A 324 7.13 -24.78 -24.51
C LYS A 324 7.67 -23.60 -25.35
N ASN A 325 6.93 -23.17 -26.39
CA ASN A 325 7.32 -22.07 -27.26
C ASN A 325 6.72 -20.71 -26.87
N TYR A 326 5.92 -20.64 -25.82
CA TYR A 326 5.32 -19.39 -25.34
C TYR A 326 5.74 -19.08 -23.91
N GLY A 327 5.73 -17.81 -23.54
CA GLY A 327 5.87 -17.40 -22.15
C GLY A 327 4.59 -17.70 -21.34
N PRO A 328 4.48 -17.15 -20.12
CA PRO A 328 3.28 -17.31 -19.32
C PRO A 328 2.06 -16.68 -20.02
N ILE A 329 1.05 -17.50 -20.30
CA ILE A 329 -0.22 -17.07 -20.90
C ILE A 329 -1.35 -17.28 -19.89
N PHE A 330 -2.12 -16.21 -19.67
CA PHE A 330 -3.29 -16.18 -18.81
C PHE A 330 -4.54 -15.95 -19.66
N GLY A 331 -5.54 -16.81 -19.50
CA GLY A 331 -6.81 -16.77 -20.25
C GLY A 331 -6.70 -17.26 -21.70
N THR A 332 -7.63 -16.82 -22.54
CA THR A 332 -7.79 -17.31 -23.91
C THR A 332 -8.04 -16.15 -24.89
N PRO A 333 -7.60 -16.28 -26.16
CA PRO A 333 -7.76 -15.21 -27.16
C PRO A 333 -9.21 -14.78 -27.44
N ASN A 334 -10.19 -15.64 -27.15
CA ASN A 334 -11.60 -15.44 -27.53
C ASN A 334 -12.55 -15.24 -26.33
N SER A 335 -12.04 -14.88 -25.14
CA SER A 335 -12.91 -14.85 -23.95
C SER A 335 -12.66 -13.66 -23.03
N THR A 336 -13.75 -13.08 -22.54
CA THR A 336 -13.87 -12.29 -21.30
C THR A 336 -13.57 -13.15 -20.06
N ALA A 337 -12.47 -13.92 -20.09
CA ALA A 337 -12.16 -14.93 -19.08
C ALA A 337 -11.92 -14.33 -17.70
N TYR A 338 -11.57 -13.05 -17.62
CA TYR A 338 -11.35 -12.35 -16.36
C TYR A 338 -12.37 -11.24 -16.15
N ARG A 339 -13.05 -11.31 -15.02
CA ARG A 339 -14.12 -10.40 -14.62
C ARG A 339 -13.55 -9.07 -14.12
N ARG A 340 -14.24 -7.96 -14.39
CA ARG A 340 -13.92 -6.68 -13.75
C ARG A 340 -14.23 -6.74 -12.24
N PRO A 341 -13.56 -5.95 -11.40
CA PRO A 341 -13.80 -5.94 -9.94
C PRO A 341 -15.26 -5.67 -9.50
N HIS A 342 -16.15 -5.22 -10.40
CA HIS A 342 -17.50 -4.75 -10.09
C HIS A 342 -18.61 -5.23 -11.06
N SER A 343 -18.42 -6.36 -11.76
CA SER A 343 -19.43 -6.90 -12.70
C SER A 343 -20.10 -8.19 -12.24
#